data_AF-Q0A517-F1
#
_entry.id   AF-Q0A517-F1
#
_cell.length_a   1.000
_cell.length_b   1.000
_cell.length_c   1.000
_cell.angle_alpha   90.00
_cell.angle_beta   90.00
_cell.angle_gamma   90.00
#
_symmetry.space_group_name_H-M   'P 1'
#
loop_
_entity.id
_entity.type
_entity.pdbx_description
1 polymer ?
#
loop_
_entity_poly.entity_id
_entity_poly.type
_entity_poly.pdbx_seq_one_letter_code
_entity_poly.pdbx_strand_id
1 'polypeptide(L)'
;MATRTTKRLLQTAVAGAMLATGMALFAHGDVNPQPVDTGDLPELDDWKLENPFRDADESTLNEAIRIGERGYQANCAVCHGLGGASGGIAPDLRLLEPGFDDEYYVQTVRKGRGAGMPSFDGVLSQEAIWAIYTWLNTMHEEAMDEYY
;
A
#
# COMPACT_ATOMS: atom_id res chain seq x y z
N MET A 1 35.71 1.01 52.37
CA MET A 1 35.72 0.54 50.96
C MET A 1 34.40 -0.17 50.69
N ALA A 2 33.34 0.55 50.31
CA ALA A 2 32.04 -0.03 49.93
C ALA A 2 31.18 1.05 49.26
N THR A 3 30.24 0.65 48.37
CA THR A 3 29.10 1.41 47.79
C THR A 3 29.15 1.98 46.36
N ARG A 4 30.16 1.67 45.52
CA ARG A 4 30.12 2.09 44.08
C ARG A 4 29.37 1.14 43.14
N THR A 5 29.11 -0.10 43.55
CA THR A 5 28.64 -1.18 42.66
C THR A 5 27.13 -1.17 42.42
N THR A 6 26.33 -0.79 43.43
CA THR A 6 24.86 -0.79 43.35
C THR A 6 24.27 0.35 42.51
N LYS A 7 24.92 1.53 42.48
CA LYS A 7 24.50 2.65 41.62
C LYS A 7 24.61 2.32 40.12
N ARG A 8 25.63 1.56 39.72
CA ARG A 8 25.83 1.17 38.31
C ARG A 8 24.74 0.23 37.79
N LEU A 9 24.32 -0.75 38.60
CA LEU A 9 23.25 -1.69 38.27
C LEU A 9 21.89 -1.00 38.09
N LEU A 10 21.60 0.02 38.89
CA LEU A 10 20.34 0.77 38.77
C LEU A 10 20.33 1.69 37.54
N GLN A 11 21.47 2.30 37.18
CA GLN A 11 21.59 3.15 35.99
C GLN A 11 21.47 2.35 34.67
N THR A 12 21.99 1.13 34.62
CA THR A 12 21.87 0.25 33.43
C THR A 12 20.44 -0.27 33.22
N ALA A 13 19.71 -0.57 34.30
CA ALA A 13 18.33 -1.06 34.22
C ALA A 13 17.35 0.01 33.70
N VAL A 14 17.53 1.28 34.12
CA VAL A 14 16.69 2.40 33.66
C VAL A 14 16.94 2.72 32.18
N ALA A 15 18.20 2.69 31.72
CA ALA A 15 18.53 2.91 30.30
C ALA A 15 17.96 1.80 29.39
N GLY A 16 18.03 0.53 29.82
CA GLY A 16 17.46 -0.60 29.07
C GLY A 16 15.95 -0.55 28.93
N ALA A 17 15.24 -0.12 29.99
CA ALA A 17 13.79 0.03 29.95
C ALA A 17 13.33 1.18 29.02
N MET A 18 14.03 2.32 29.02
CA MET A 18 13.72 3.45 28.12
C MET A 18 13.95 3.10 26.64
N LEU A 19 15.01 2.33 26.33
CA LEU A 19 15.27 1.84 24.98
C LEU A 19 14.19 0.86 24.49
N ALA A 20 13.72 -0.04 25.36
CA ALA A 20 12.70 -1.02 25.01
C ALA A 20 11.32 -0.38 24.75
N THR A 21 10.94 0.66 25.51
CA THR A 21 9.66 1.35 25.29
C THR A 21 9.68 2.21 24.02
N GLY A 22 10.83 2.81 23.67
CA GLY A 22 10.95 3.65 22.47
C GLY A 22 10.76 2.88 21.15
N MET A 23 11.16 1.61 21.09
CA MET A 23 11.02 0.78 19.89
C MET A 23 9.57 0.35 19.61
N ALA A 24 8.74 0.23 20.65
CA ALA A 24 7.35 -0.23 20.49
C ALA A 24 6.45 0.80 19.79
N LEU A 25 6.78 2.10 19.86
CA LEU A 25 5.95 3.17 19.29
C LEU A 25 6.00 3.27 17.76
N PHE A 26 6.99 2.65 17.11
CA PHE A 26 7.16 2.65 15.64
C PHE A 26 6.93 1.27 15.00
N ALA A 27 6.45 0.29 15.77
CA ALA A 27 6.33 -1.08 15.29
C ALA A 27 5.20 -1.29 14.26
N HIS A 28 4.31 -0.31 14.06
CA HIS A 28 3.13 -0.42 13.18
C HIS A 28 3.31 0.17 11.77
N GLY A 29 4.51 0.66 11.41
CA GLY A 29 4.75 1.32 10.12
C GLY A 29 4.07 2.70 10.02
N ASP A 30 4.50 3.52 9.06
CA ASP A 30 3.79 4.76 8.73
C ASP A 30 2.57 4.41 7.87
N VAL A 31 1.38 4.64 8.40
CA VAL A 31 0.10 4.39 7.70
C VAL A 31 -0.36 5.61 6.89
N ASN A 32 0.43 6.68 6.85
CA ASN A 32 0.16 7.81 5.95
C ASN A 32 0.49 7.41 4.51
N PRO A 33 -0.30 7.87 3.52
CA PRO A 33 0.03 7.71 2.11
C PRO A 33 1.47 8.12 1.80
N GLN A 34 2.19 7.28 1.06
CA GLN A 34 3.57 7.51 0.63
C GLN A 34 3.64 7.54 -0.89
N PRO A 35 4.47 8.43 -1.48
CA PRO A 35 4.67 8.45 -2.92
C PRO A 35 5.27 7.12 -3.41
N VAL A 36 4.90 6.74 -4.62
CA VAL A 36 5.42 5.53 -5.29
C VAL A 36 6.28 5.96 -6.46
N ASP A 37 7.48 5.39 -6.55
CA ASP A 37 8.35 5.56 -7.71
C ASP A 37 7.81 4.75 -8.89
N THR A 38 7.41 5.46 -9.94
CA THR A 38 6.82 4.90 -11.16
C THR A 38 7.86 4.56 -12.23
N GLY A 39 9.15 4.74 -11.93
CA GLY A 39 10.24 4.32 -12.80
C GLY A 39 10.09 4.82 -14.24
N ASP A 40 10.12 3.86 -15.17
CA ASP A 40 10.07 4.12 -16.62
C ASP A 40 8.64 4.02 -17.20
N LEU A 41 7.59 4.02 -16.36
CA LEU A 41 6.22 4.06 -16.88
C LEU A 41 6.00 5.32 -17.72
N PRO A 42 5.23 5.21 -18.83
CA PRO A 42 4.92 6.36 -19.65
C PRO A 42 4.14 7.38 -18.83
N GLU A 43 4.52 8.66 -18.97
CA GLU A 43 3.79 9.77 -18.38
C GLU A 43 2.39 9.84 -19.00
N LEU A 44 1.37 9.86 -18.16
CA LEU A 44 -0.01 10.01 -18.57
C LEU A 44 -0.35 11.50 -18.59
N ASP A 45 -1.12 11.91 -19.58
CA ASP A 45 -1.58 13.28 -19.74
C ASP A 45 -2.75 13.59 -18.78
N ASP A 46 -3.94 13.88 -19.30
CA ASP A 46 -5.12 14.10 -18.47
C ASP A 46 -5.48 12.87 -17.64
N TRP A 47 -6.33 13.06 -16.62
CA TRP A 47 -6.86 11.95 -15.85
C TRP A 47 -7.66 10.99 -16.73
N LYS A 48 -7.17 9.78 -16.86
CA LYS A 48 -7.84 8.62 -17.46
C LYS A 48 -8.96 8.15 -16.55
N LEU A 49 -10.03 7.67 -17.17
CA LEU A 49 -11.17 7.05 -16.49
C LEU A 49 -11.14 5.52 -16.60
N GLU A 50 -10.31 5.00 -17.51
CA GLU A 50 -10.08 3.57 -17.75
C GLU A 50 -8.59 3.27 -17.58
N ASN A 51 -8.27 2.02 -17.22
CA ASN A 51 -6.90 1.60 -16.97
C ASN A 51 -6.06 1.67 -18.28
N PRO A 52 -5.08 2.60 -18.37
CA PRO A 52 -4.29 2.78 -19.59
C PRO A 52 -3.27 1.67 -19.83
N PHE A 53 -2.97 0.85 -18.81
CA PHE A 53 -1.97 -0.20 -18.91
C PHE A 53 -2.54 -1.57 -19.31
N ARG A 54 -3.87 -1.71 -19.39
CA ARG A 54 -4.55 -2.98 -19.73
C ARG A 54 -4.08 -3.57 -21.07
N ASP A 55 -3.97 -2.70 -22.07
CA ASP A 55 -3.59 -3.06 -23.44
C ASP A 55 -2.18 -2.55 -23.81
N ALA A 56 -1.36 -2.24 -22.81
CA ALA A 56 0.01 -1.81 -23.03
C ALA A 56 0.87 -2.95 -23.60
N ASP A 57 2.02 -2.61 -24.20
CA ASP A 57 2.98 -3.63 -24.59
C ASP A 57 3.48 -4.42 -23.37
N GLU A 58 3.94 -5.64 -23.61
CA GLU A 58 4.33 -6.59 -22.56
C GLU A 58 5.35 -5.99 -21.57
N SER A 59 6.28 -5.15 -22.04
CA SER A 59 7.30 -4.56 -21.16
C SER A 59 6.69 -3.52 -20.22
N THR A 60 5.84 -2.65 -20.75
CA THR A 60 5.12 -1.63 -19.97
C THR A 60 4.12 -2.28 -19.01
N LEU A 61 3.37 -3.29 -19.45
CA LEU A 61 2.43 -4.03 -18.60
C LEU A 61 3.15 -4.69 -17.42
N ASN A 62 4.24 -5.41 -17.67
CA ASN A 62 5.02 -6.06 -16.63
C ASN A 62 5.60 -5.04 -15.63
N GLU A 63 6.07 -3.90 -16.12
CA GLU A 63 6.58 -2.84 -15.26
C GLU A 63 5.47 -2.21 -14.39
N ALA A 64 4.28 -1.99 -14.97
CA ALA A 64 3.12 -1.50 -14.24
C ALA A 64 2.67 -2.49 -13.15
N ILE A 65 2.64 -3.79 -13.44
CA ILE A 65 2.34 -4.84 -12.44
C ILE A 65 3.39 -4.80 -11.32
N ARG A 66 4.68 -4.74 -11.67
CA ARG A 66 5.79 -4.73 -10.71
C ARG A 66 5.74 -3.51 -9.78
N ILE A 67 5.47 -2.32 -10.32
CA ILE A 67 5.30 -1.08 -9.55
C ILE A 67 4.03 -1.14 -8.71
N GLY A 68 2.94 -1.62 -9.31
CA GLY A 68 1.64 -1.76 -8.68
C GLY A 68 1.69 -2.63 -7.42
N GLU A 69 2.35 -3.78 -7.50
CA GLU A 69 2.58 -4.65 -6.34
C GLU A 69 3.26 -3.89 -5.21
N ARG A 70 4.40 -3.23 -5.48
CA ARG A 70 5.14 -2.49 -4.45
C ARG A 70 4.32 -1.34 -3.88
N GLY A 71 3.63 -0.60 -4.74
CA GLY A 71 2.77 0.51 -4.36
C GLY A 71 1.62 0.06 -3.46
N TYR A 72 0.99 -1.07 -3.80
CA TYR A 72 -0.08 -1.68 -3.03
C TYR A 72 0.40 -2.13 -1.65
N GLN A 73 1.54 -2.84 -1.59
CA GLN A 73 2.08 -3.32 -0.32
C GLN A 73 2.43 -2.16 0.62
N ALA A 74 2.93 -1.06 0.08
CA ALA A 74 3.28 0.12 0.87
C ALA A 74 2.05 0.91 1.36
N ASN A 75 0.97 0.99 0.58
CA ASN A 75 -0.11 1.95 0.82
C ASN A 75 -1.47 1.34 1.16
N CYS A 76 -1.74 0.09 0.76
CA CYS A 76 -3.09 -0.47 0.74
C CYS A 76 -3.22 -1.72 1.63
N ALA A 77 -2.18 -2.54 1.66
CA ALA A 77 -2.20 -3.87 2.28
C ALA A 77 -2.56 -3.87 3.76
N VAL A 78 -2.23 -2.81 4.51
CA VAL A 78 -2.54 -2.71 5.94
C VAL A 78 -4.05 -2.77 6.25
N CYS A 79 -4.89 -2.28 5.33
CA CYS A 79 -6.35 -2.26 5.49
C CYS A 79 -7.03 -3.32 4.61
N HIS A 80 -6.56 -3.47 3.38
CA HIS A 80 -7.18 -4.35 2.38
C HIS A 80 -6.56 -5.76 2.32
N GLY A 81 -5.54 -6.03 3.14
CA GLY A 81 -4.87 -7.32 3.23
C GLY A 81 -3.81 -7.53 2.16
N LEU A 82 -2.93 -8.51 2.38
CA LEU A 82 -1.89 -8.88 1.43
C LEU A 82 -2.53 -9.46 0.16
N GLY A 83 -2.03 -9.08 -1.02
CA GLY A 83 -2.60 -9.57 -2.28
C GLY A 83 -4.00 -9.02 -2.61
N GLY A 84 -4.52 -8.03 -1.87
CA GLY A 84 -5.92 -7.60 -2.01
C GLY A 84 -6.91 -8.41 -1.17
N ALA A 85 -6.46 -9.53 -0.60
CA ALA A 85 -7.30 -10.48 0.14
C ALA A 85 -7.61 -9.96 1.55
N SER A 86 -8.83 -9.48 1.74
CA SER A 86 -9.20 -8.79 2.98
C SER A 86 -9.34 -9.74 4.17
N GLY A 87 -8.82 -9.28 5.32
CA GLY A 87 -9.07 -9.89 6.64
C GLY A 87 -10.29 -9.33 7.39
N GLY A 88 -11.10 -8.48 6.75
CA GLY A 88 -12.33 -7.88 7.31
C GLY A 88 -12.21 -6.45 7.85
N ILE A 89 -11.05 -5.79 7.71
CA ILE A 89 -10.87 -4.37 8.09
C ILE A 89 -11.47 -3.44 7.02
N ALA A 90 -11.11 -3.66 5.76
CA ALA A 90 -11.65 -2.96 4.59
C ALA A 90 -12.13 -4.00 3.55
N PRO A 91 -12.84 -3.62 2.48
CA PRO A 91 -13.29 -4.58 1.46
C PRO A 91 -12.15 -5.36 0.79
N ASP A 92 -12.41 -6.60 0.35
CA ASP A 92 -11.49 -7.37 -0.51
C ASP A 92 -11.44 -6.71 -1.90
N LEU A 93 -10.23 -6.31 -2.32
CA LEU A 93 -10.05 -5.55 -3.55
C LEU A 93 -9.94 -6.43 -4.78
N ARG A 94 -9.77 -7.75 -4.61
CA ARG A 94 -9.78 -8.72 -5.71
C ARG A 94 -11.19 -8.90 -6.29
N LEU A 95 -12.21 -8.38 -5.62
CA LEU A 95 -13.60 -8.43 -6.08
C LEU A 95 -14.00 -7.25 -6.99
N LEU A 96 -13.08 -6.30 -7.23
CA LEU A 96 -13.28 -5.26 -8.24
C LEU A 96 -13.23 -5.91 -9.63
N GLU A 97 -14.21 -5.63 -10.48
CA GLU A 97 -14.28 -6.18 -11.83
C GLU A 97 -13.48 -5.31 -12.81
N PRO A 98 -12.39 -5.83 -13.41
CA PRO A 98 -11.57 -5.07 -14.34
C PRO A 98 -12.39 -4.55 -15.52
N GLY A 99 -12.29 -3.25 -15.82
CA GLY A 99 -13.01 -2.58 -16.90
C GLY A 99 -14.33 -1.98 -16.43
N PHE A 100 -15.11 -2.72 -15.65
CA PHE A 100 -16.39 -2.22 -15.12
C PHE A 100 -16.18 -1.23 -13.95
N ASP A 101 -15.22 -1.51 -13.07
CA ASP A 101 -14.97 -0.72 -11.86
C ASP A 101 -13.85 0.33 -12.01
N ASP A 102 -13.30 0.55 -13.22
CA ASP A 102 -12.14 1.42 -13.44
C ASP A 102 -12.34 2.85 -12.89
N GLU A 103 -13.43 3.52 -13.30
CA GLU A 103 -13.72 4.89 -12.86
C GLU A 103 -14.00 4.93 -11.36
N TYR A 104 -14.73 3.92 -10.86
CA TYR A 104 -15.04 3.81 -9.44
C TYR A 104 -13.77 3.67 -8.60
N TYR A 105 -12.82 2.84 -9.04
CA TYR A 105 -11.53 2.65 -8.40
C TYR A 105 -10.76 3.97 -8.33
N VAL A 106 -10.54 4.64 -9.47
CA VAL A 106 -9.69 5.85 -9.51
C VAL A 106 -10.30 6.99 -8.69
N GLN A 107 -11.62 7.18 -8.73
CA GLN A 107 -12.28 8.19 -7.91
C GLN A 107 -12.18 7.86 -6.41
N THR A 108 -12.36 6.59 -6.06
CA THR A 108 -12.29 6.12 -4.68
C THR A 108 -10.88 6.29 -4.09
N VAL A 109 -9.83 5.89 -4.82
CA VAL A 109 -8.44 6.04 -4.36
C VAL A 109 -8.06 7.50 -4.26
N ARG A 110 -8.40 8.31 -5.26
CA ARG A 110 -8.06 9.73 -5.23
C ARG A 110 -8.75 10.45 -4.08
N LYS A 111 -10.06 10.33 -3.95
CA LYS A 111 -10.84 11.14 -3.00
C LYS A 111 -10.95 10.51 -1.61
N GLY A 112 -10.53 9.25 -1.47
CA GLY A 112 -10.73 8.47 -0.24
C GLY A 112 -12.22 8.24 0.03
N ARG A 113 -12.53 7.74 1.23
CA ARG A 113 -13.91 7.60 1.71
C ARG A 113 -14.00 8.04 3.15
N GLY A 114 -15.11 8.70 3.51
CA GLY A 114 -15.40 9.18 4.87
C GLY A 114 -15.52 8.09 5.97
N ALA A 115 -15.18 6.84 5.67
CA ALA A 115 -15.14 5.69 6.58
C ALA A 115 -13.70 5.27 6.98
N GLY A 116 -12.70 6.15 6.78
CA GLY A 116 -11.31 5.89 7.18
C GLY A 116 -10.36 5.49 6.05
N MET A 117 -10.83 5.42 4.80
CA MET A 117 -9.94 5.28 3.65
C MET A 117 -9.35 6.66 3.31
N PRO A 118 -8.02 6.86 3.41
CA PRO A 118 -7.40 8.16 3.15
C PRO A 118 -7.53 8.56 1.66
N SER A 119 -7.45 9.86 1.43
CA SER A 119 -7.28 10.42 0.08
C SER A 119 -5.83 10.25 -0.37
N PHE A 120 -5.62 9.75 -1.59
CA PHE A 120 -4.29 9.62 -2.18
C PHE A 120 -3.99 10.70 -3.24
N ASP A 121 -4.96 11.58 -3.55
CA ASP A 121 -4.79 12.72 -4.46
C ASP A 121 -3.61 13.61 -4.00
N GLY A 122 -2.68 13.89 -4.91
CA GLY A 122 -1.49 14.70 -4.63
C GLY A 122 -0.35 13.98 -3.90
N VAL A 123 -0.53 12.71 -3.52
CA VAL A 123 0.54 11.86 -2.98
C VAL A 123 0.96 10.78 -3.97
N LEU A 124 -0.03 10.06 -4.53
CA LEU A 124 0.22 9.13 -5.61
C LEU A 124 0.00 9.84 -6.95
N SER A 125 0.91 9.63 -7.89
CA SER A 125 0.69 10.05 -9.28
C SER A 125 -0.41 9.20 -9.91
N GLN A 126 -0.90 9.65 -11.07
CA GLN A 126 -1.89 8.90 -11.82
C GLN A 126 -1.34 7.53 -12.26
N GLU A 127 -0.09 7.48 -12.70
CA GLU A 127 0.61 6.26 -13.11
C GLU A 127 0.70 5.28 -11.95
N ALA A 128 1.01 5.76 -10.74
CA ALA A 128 1.06 4.92 -9.55
C ALA A 128 -0.31 4.33 -9.21
N ILE A 129 -1.37 5.13 -9.27
CA ILE A 129 -2.75 4.66 -9.00
C ILE A 129 -3.15 3.61 -10.03
N TRP A 130 -2.91 3.84 -11.31
CA TRP A 130 -3.24 2.86 -12.34
C TRP A 130 -2.36 1.62 -12.28
N ALA A 131 -1.07 1.74 -11.97
CA ALA A 131 -0.18 0.61 -11.78
C ALA A 131 -0.66 -0.32 -10.65
N ILE A 132 -1.08 0.26 -9.51
CA ILE A 132 -1.68 -0.51 -8.40
C ILE A 132 -2.92 -1.27 -8.88
N TYR A 133 -3.78 -0.64 -9.66
CA TYR A 133 -4.97 -1.30 -10.19
C TYR A 133 -4.65 -2.39 -11.21
N THR A 134 -3.67 -2.17 -12.08
CA THR A 134 -3.18 -3.17 -13.03
C THR A 134 -2.70 -4.42 -12.31
N TRP A 135 -1.96 -4.27 -11.21
CA TRP A 135 -1.59 -5.41 -10.38
C TRP A 135 -2.80 -6.04 -9.67
N LEU A 136 -3.75 -5.25 -9.15
CA LEU A 136 -4.97 -5.79 -8.55
C LEU A 136 -5.80 -6.61 -9.55
N ASN A 137 -5.79 -6.27 -10.84
CA ASN A 137 -6.47 -7.05 -11.87
C ASN A 137 -5.88 -8.46 -12.00
N THR A 138 -4.57 -8.65 -11.81
CA THR A 138 -3.98 -10.01 -11.80
C THR A 138 -4.40 -10.78 -10.55
N MET A 139 -4.54 -10.10 -9.41
CA MET A 139 -5.05 -10.71 -8.17
C MET A 139 -6.54 -11.04 -8.26
N HIS A 140 -7.31 -10.27 -9.03
CA HIS A 140 -8.69 -10.60 -9.37
C HIS A 140 -8.76 -11.89 -10.18
N GLU A 141 -7.96 -12.02 -11.24
CA GLU A 141 -7.88 -13.25 -12.05
C GLU A 141 -7.53 -14.47 -11.18
N GLU A 142 -6.49 -14.36 -10.35
CA GLU A 142 -6.10 -15.43 -9.41
C GLU A 142 -7.24 -15.81 -8.44
N ALA A 143 -7.98 -14.83 -7.92
CA ALA A 143 -9.11 -15.09 -7.03
C ALA A 143 -10.29 -15.75 -7.74
N MET A 144 -10.60 -15.31 -8.96
CA MET A 144 -11.69 -15.90 -9.75
C MET A 144 -11.39 -17.35 -10.11
N ASP A 145 -10.14 -17.66 -10.48
CA ASP A 145 -9.67 -19.04 -10.73
C ASP A 145 -9.69 -19.93 -9.46
N GLU A 146 -9.53 -19.34 -8.28
CA GLU A 146 -9.64 -20.06 -7.01
C GLU A 146 -11.10 -20.40 -6.66
N TYR A 147 -12.04 -19.52 -6.97
CA TYR A 147 -13.45 -19.64 -6.56
C TYR A 147 -14.38 -20.27 -7.60
N TYR A 148 -14.04 -20.25 -8.89
CA TYR A 148 -14.92 -20.66 -10.00
C TYR A 148 -14.25 -21.59 -11.01
#